data_AF-Q2SFS0-F1
#
_entry.id   AF-Q2SFS0-F1
#
_cell.length_a   1.000
_cell.length_b   1.000
_cell.length_c   1.000
_cell.angle_alpha   90.00
_cell.angle_beta   90.00
_cell.angle_gamma   90.00
#
_symmetry.space_group_name_H-M   'P 1'
#
loop_
_entity.id
_entity.type
_entity.pdbx_description
1 polymer ?
#
loop_
_entity_poly.entity_id
_entity_poly.type
_entity_poly.pdbx_seq_one_letter_code
_entity_poly.pdbx_strand_id
1 'polypeptide(L)'
;MKNIVKKMIVKIRDSRLSYLPPYIYDFDEDEKGCEEYVKYYSENIDLCLFVTDAYISALEECLKNFSELALSDILEKRSEYIKFFPFSEDKIENYRNKGMDQELIDACEVDLRDFYTNKLDRDEVYVVENYRKHLLKLREHLKGMSAD
;
A
#
# COMPACT_ATOMS: atom_id res chain seq x y z
N MET A 1 10.84 5.78 -22.59
CA MET A 1 10.11 6.15 -21.35
C MET A 1 10.17 7.66 -21.16
N LYS A 2 9.03 8.37 -21.04
CA LYS A 2 9.02 9.83 -20.77
C LYS A 2 9.77 10.12 -19.45
N ASN A 3 10.60 11.15 -19.42
CA ASN A 3 11.44 11.51 -18.25
C ASN A 3 10.61 11.64 -16.95
N ILE A 4 9.36 12.08 -17.07
CA ILE A 4 8.43 12.22 -15.94
C ILE A 4 7.97 10.88 -15.34
N VAL A 5 7.73 9.84 -16.16
CA VAL A 5 7.35 8.50 -15.69
C VAL A 5 8.48 7.92 -14.84
N LYS A 6 9.72 7.96 -15.37
CA LYS A 6 10.91 7.49 -14.65
C LYS A 6 11.08 8.22 -13.30
N LYS A 7 10.92 9.55 -13.29
CA LYS A 7 10.98 10.35 -12.05
C LYS A 7 9.91 9.95 -11.03
N MET A 8 8.67 9.66 -11.47
CA MET A 8 7.61 9.23 -10.55
C MET A 8 7.86 7.84 -10.00
N ILE A 9 8.33 6.89 -10.81
CA ILE A 9 8.71 5.57 -10.33
C ILE A 9 9.84 5.65 -9.31
N VAL A 10 10.90 6.42 -9.58
CA VAL A 10 11.99 6.62 -8.62
C VAL A 10 11.47 7.19 -7.30
N LYS A 11 10.59 8.20 -7.35
CA LYS A 11 9.98 8.74 -6.12
C LYS A 11 9.18 7.70 -5.35
N ILE A 12 8.35 6.92 -6.05
CA ILE A 12 7.53 5.88 -5.41
C ILE A 12 8.43 4.85 -4.74
N ARG A 13 9.41 4.32 -5.48
CA ARG A 13 10.34 3.29 -4.98
C ARG A 13 11.18 3.80 -3.80
N ASP A 14 11.71 5.02 -3.89
CA ASP A 14 12.59 5.57 -2.86
C ASP A 14 11.81 6.00 -1.60
N SER A 15 10.50 6.27 -1.71
CA SER A 15 9.61 6.62 -0.58
C SER A 15 8.71 5.46 -0.13
N ARG A 16 8.87 4.27 -0.72
CA ARG A 16 7.92 3.17 -0.55
C ARG A 16 7.72 2.78 0.91
N LEU A 17 8.80 2.69 1.69
CA LEU A 17 8.76 2.29 3.10
C LEU A 17 7.93 3.24 3.96
N SER A 18 7.76 4.49 3.53
CA SER A 18 6.85 5.42 4.18
C SER A 18 5.39 5.12 3.82
N TYR A 19 5.10 4.66 2.60
CA TYR A 19 3.74 4.36 2.12
C TYR A 19 3.20 3.00 2.57
N LEU A 20 4.07 2.16 3.13
CA LEU A 20 3.77 0.81 3.57
C LEU A 20 3.17 0.83 4.99
N PRO A 21 1.91 0.35 5.19
CA PRO A 21 1.41 0.17 6.55
C PRO A 21 2.19 -0.91 7.31
N PRO A 22 2.00 -1.02 8.64
CA PRO A 22 2.71 -2.01 9.46
C PRO A 22 2.58 -3.45 8.94
N TYR A 23 3.55 -4.31 9.24
CA TYR A 23 3.58 -5.74 8.88
C TYR A 23 3.57 -6.05 7.38
N ILE A 24 4.47 -5.42 6.63
CA ILE A 24 4.70 -5.74 5.21
C ILE A 24 6.10 -6.35 5.03
N TYR A 25 6.19 -7.39 4.20
CA TYR A 25 7.44 -7.87 3.63
C TYR A 25 7.70 -7.12 2.33
N ASP A 26 8.83 -6.43 2.28
CA ASP A 26 9.42 -5.86 1.06
C ASP A 26 10.49 -6.87 0.58
N PHE A 27 10.10 -7.85 -0.23
CA PHE A 27 11.05 -8.82 -0.78
C PHE A 27 11.84 -8.17 -1.91
N ASP A 28 13.17 -8.14 -1.78
CA ASP A 28 14.12 -7.99 -2.90
C ASP A 28 13.79 -6.85 -3.88
N GLU A 29 13.13 -5.78 -3.41
CA GLU A 29 12.73 -4.63 -4.23
C GLU A 29 13.92 -3.83 -4.71
N ASP A 30 15.04 -3.93 -4.00
CA ASP A 30 16.31 -3.36 -4.42
C ASP A 30 16.82 -4.00 -5.73
N GLU A 31 16.27 -5.16 -6.13
CA GLU A 31 16.51 -5.80 -7.43
C GLU A 31 15.57 -5.28 -8.53
N LYS A 32 14.48 -4.58 -8.18
CA LYS A 32 13.42 -4.18 -9.13
C LYS A 32 13.74 -2.88 -9.85
N GLY A 33 13.82 -2.99 -11.17
CA GLY A 33 14.10 -1.89 -12.08
C GLY A 33 12.88 -1.01 -12.34
N CYS A 34 13.14 0.20 -12.86
CA CYS A 34 12.09 1.12 -13.25
C CYS A 34 11.14 0.52 -14.32
N GLU A 35 11.64 -0.37 -15.17
CA GLU A 35 10.86 -1.03 -16.22
C GLU A 35 9.81 -2.00 -15.66
N GLU A 36 10.16 -2.77 -14.62
CA GLU A 36 9.22 -3.68 -13.95
C GLU A 36 8.09 -2.91 -13.29
N TYR A 37 8.42 -1.81 -12.62
CA TYR A 37 7.46 -0.86 -12.06
C TYR A 37 6.52 -0.25 -13.12
N VAL A 38 7.07 0.17 -14.27
CA VAL A 38 6.25 0.70 -15.37
C VAL A 38 5.31 -0.37 -15.91
N LYS A 39 5.79 -1.60 -16.09
CA LYS A 39 4.96 -2.73 -16.53
C LYS A 39 3.82 -2.97 -15.53
N TYR A 40 4.15 -3.12 -14.25
CA TYR A 40 3.17 -3.36 -13.19
C TYR A 40 2.08 -2.29 -13.18
N TYR A 41 2.46 -1.01 -13.16
CA TYR A 41 1.47 0.08 -13.12
C TYR A 41 0.70 0.23 -14.43
N SER A 42 1.29 -0.08 -15.60
CA SER A 42 0.54 -0.05 -16.86
C SER A 42 -0.63 -1.04 -16.85
N GLU A 43 -0.50 -2.14 -16.10
CA GLU A 43 -1.51 -3.18 -15.97
C GLU A 43 -2.47 -2.93 -14.77
N ASN A 44 -2.00 -2.29 -13.70
CA ASN A 44 -2.71 -2.26 -12.41
C ASN A 44 -3.05 -0.86 -11.86
N ILE A 45 -2.62 0.24 -12.49
CA ILE A 45 -2.69 1.59 -11.88
C ILE A 45 -4.10 2.02 -11.42
N ASP A 46 -5.15 1.65 -12.14
CA ASP A 46 -6.52 1.99 -11.76
C ASP A 46 -6.99 1.17 -10.53
N LEU A 47 -6.54 -0.09 -10.39
CA LEU A 47 -6.77 -0.90 -9.19
C LEU A 47 -5.95 -0.39 -8.01
N CYS A 48 -4.68 -0.02 -8.21
CA CYS A 48 -3.84 0.59 -7.17
C CYS A 48 -4.53 1.85 -6.61
N LEU A 49 -5.04 2.72 -7.48
CA LEU A 49 -5.78 3.91 -7.06
C LEU A 49 -7.05 3.56 -6.28
N PHE A 50 -7.84 2.60 -6.76
CA PHE A 50 -9.07 2.18 -6.09
C PHE A 50 -8.82 1.68 -4.67
N VAL A 51 -7.86 0.77 -4.47
CA VAL A 51 -7.58 0.24 -3.13
C VAL A 51 -6.90 1.28 -2.23
N THR A 52 -6.11 2.20 -2.81
CA THR A 52 -5.51 3.31 -2.06
C THR A 52 -6.61 4.23 -1.51
N ASP A 53 -7.62 4.55 -2.33
CA ASP A 53 -8.74 5.42 -1.93
C ASP A 53 -9.61 4.75 -0.86
N ALA A 54 -9.85 3.44 -0.99
CA ALA A 54 -10.55 2.65 0.02
C ALA A 54 -9.79 2.64 1.35
N TYR A 55 -8.47 2.42 1.32
CA TYR A 55 -7.66 2.40 2.52
C TYR A 55 -7.55 3.78 3.19
N ILE A 56 -7.40 4.87 2.42
CA ILE A 56 -7.49 6.24 2.95
C ILE A 56 -8.83 6.46 3.65
N SER A 57 -9.94 6.07 3.02
CA SER A 57 -11.28 6.25 3.59
C SER A 57 -11.43 5.50 4.92
N ALA A 58 -10.90 4.28 5.02
CA ALA A 58 -10.93 3.50 6.24
C ALA A 58 -10.04 4.10 7.35
N LEU A 59 -8.85 4.61 7.00
CA LEU A 59 -7.99 5.36 7.94
C LEU A 59 -8.71 6.58 8.50
N GLU A 60 -9.38 7.36 7.65
CA GLU A 60 -10.11 8.55 8.06
C GLU A 60 -11.31 8.22 8.95
N GLU A 61 -12.05 7.15 8.65
CA GLU A 61 -13.18 6.71 9.49
C GLU A 61 -12.69 6.22 10.86
N CYS A 62 -11.61 5.43 10.90
CA CYS A 62 -11.00 5.00 12.17
C CYS A 62 -10.56 6.19 13.04
N LEU A 63 -9.95 7.22 12.45
CA LEU A 63 -9.55 8.44 13.17
C LEU A 63 -10.74 9.25 13.68
N LYS A 64 -11.84 9.30 12.93
CA LYS A 64 -12.99 10.14 13.24
C LYS A 64 -13.95 9.46 14.23
N ASN A 65 -14.24 8.19 14.02
CA ASN A 65 -15.26 7.43 14.74
C ASN A 65 -14.76 6.00 15.04
N PHE A 66 -13.74 5.89 15.89
CA PHE A 66 -13.20 4.57 16.23
C PHE A 66 -14.29 3.62 16.74
N SER A 67 -14.37 2.43 16.14
CA SER A 67 -15.27 1.35 16.50
C SER A 67 -14.70 0.01 16.02
N GLU A 68 -15.20 -1.11 16.54
CA GLU A 68 -14.79 -2.44 16.05
C GLU A 68 -15.13 -2.65 14.57
N LEU A 69 -16.21 -2.04 14.07
CA LEU A 69 -16.54 -2.08 12.64
C LEU A 69 -15.51 -1.31 11.79
N ALA A 70 -15.13 -0.11 12.24
CA ALA A 70 -14.08 0.68 11.58
C ALA A 70 -12.73 -0.06 11.62
N LEU A 71 -12.39 -0.67 12.77
CA LEU A 71 -11.18 -1.48 12.92
C LEU A 71 -11.20 -2.71 12.00
N SER A 72 -12.34 -3.38 11.84
CA SER A 72 -12.45 -4.50 10.90
C SER A 72 -12.27 -4.03 9.46
N ASP A 73 -12.88 -2.91 9.08
CA ASP A 73 -12.81 -2.35 7.73
C ASP A 73 -11.37 -1.92 7.38
N ILE A 74 -10.69 -1.20 8.27
CA ILE A 74 -9.29 -0.79 8.02
C ILE A 74 -8.34 -1.98 7.88
N LEU A 75 -8.54 -3.06 8.64
CA LEU A 75 -7.71 -4.28 8.52
C LEU A 75 -7.93 -4.97 7.18
N GLU A 76 -9.18 -5.04 6.70
CA GLU A 76 -9.52 -5.56 5.37
C GLU A 76 -8.89 -4.69 4.28
N LYS A 77 -9.11 -3.36 4.33
CA LYS A 77 -8.61 -2.43 3.31
C LYS A 77 -7.08 -2.31 3.31
N ARG A 78 -6.44 -2.45 4.46
CA ARG A 78 -4.98 -2.61 4.56
C ARG A 78 -4.52 -3.82 3.76
N SER A 79 -5.13 -4.98 3.95
CA SER A 79 -4.72 -6.21 3.24
C SER A 79 -4.89 -6.07 1.72
N GLU A 80 -6.01 -5.50 1.27
CA GLU A 80 -6.25 -5.20 -0.14
C GLU A 80 -5.23 -4.20 -0.71
N TYR A 81 -4.93 -3.14 0.04
CA TYR A 81 -3.94 -2.14 -0.35
C TYR A 81 -2.55 -2.77 -0.56
N ILE A 82 -2.10 -3.62 0.36
CA ILE A 82 -0.80 -4.29 0.27
C ILE A 82 -0.71 -5.15 -0.98
N LYS A 83 -1.77 -5.91 -1.28
CA LYS A 83 -1.82 -6.81 -2.45
C LYS A 83 -1.60 -6.09 -3.79
N PHE A 84 -1.98 -4.81 -3.87
CA PHE A 84 -1.81 -3.99 -5.07
C PHE A 84 -0.71 -2.92 -4.92
N PHE A 85 0.03 -2.95 -3.82
CA PHE A 85 1.28 -2.23 -3.71
C PHE A 85 2.35 -3.05 -4.46
N PRO A 86 3.09 -2.47 -5.41
CA PRO A 86 4.04 -3.23 -6.21
C PRO A 86 5.08 -3.92 -5.33
N PHE A 87 5.38 -5.18 -5.68
CA PHE A 87 6.48 -5.97 -5.10
C PHE A 87 6.48 -6.09 -3.56
N SER A 88 5.31 -5.92 -2.94
CA SER A 88 5.12 -6.04 -1.49
C SER A 88 4.21 -7.22 -1.16
N GLU A 89 4.42 -7.82 0.01
CA GLU A 89 3.56 -8.89 0.54
C GLU A 89 3.11 -8.59 1.97
N ASP A 90 1.89 -8.99 2.31
CA ASP A 90 1.42 -8.90 3.70
C ASP A 90 2.14 -9.98 4.54
N LYS A 91 2.88 -9.54 5.56
CA LYS A 91 3.67 -10.43 6.41
C LYS A 91 2.82 -11.44 7.15
N ILE A 92 1.64 -11.03 7.61
CA ILE A 92 0.73 -11.90 8.36
C ILE A 92 0.17 -12.98 7.42
N GLU A 93 -0.24 -12.57 6.22
CA GLU A 93 -0.74 -13.49 5.21
C GLU A 93 0.35 -14.46 4.72
N ASN A 94 1.59 -13.97 4.57
CA ASN A 94 2.73 -14.82 4.25
C ASN A 94 2.98 -15.88 5.33
N TYR A 95 2.88 -15.51 6.62
CA TYR A 95 3.00 -16.45 7.74
C TYR A 95 1.91 -17.52 7.72
N ARG A 96 0.65 -17.12 7.47
CA ARG A 96 -0.46 -18.06 7.30
C ARG A 96 -0.20 -19.04 6.15
N ASN A 97 0.22 -18.53 4.99
CA ASN A 97 0.46 -19.34 3.79
C ASN A 97 1.65 -20.30 3.93
N LYS A 98 2.66 -19.93 4.73
CA LYS A 98 3.81 -20.79 5.03
C LYS A 98 3.54 -21.79 6.17
N GLY A 99 2.34 -21.77 6.76
CA GLY A 99 2.00 -22.61 7.90
C GLY A 99 2.91 -22.35 9.10
N MET A 100 3.27 -21.08 9.33
CA MET A 100 4.04 -20.68 10.50
C MET A 100 3.21 -20.87 11.78
N ASP A 101 3.88 -20.79 12.92
CA ASP A 101 3.27 -20.96 14.23
C ASP A 101 2.08 -20.00 14.46
N GLN A 102 0.96 -20.54 14.95
CA GLN A 102 -0.26 -19.76 15.15
C GLN A 102 -0.09 -18.69 16.23
N GLU A 103 0.71 -18.93 17.27
CA GLU A 103 0.97 -17.94 18.33
C GLU A 103 1.71 -16.72 17.76
N LEU A 104 2.59 -16.92 16.78
CA LEU A 104 3.28 -15.84 16.08
C LEU A 104 2.31 -15.00 15.23
N ILE A 105 1.37 -15.65 14.54
CA ILE A 105 0.35 -14.98 13.73
C ILE A 105 -0.56 -14.15 14.65
N ASP A 106 -1.06 -14.75 15.73
CA ASP A 106 -1.92 -14.11 16.71
C ASP A 106 -1.23 -12.89 17.35
N ALA A 107 0.05 -13.00 17.69
CA ALA A 107 0.83 -11.87 18.21
C ALA A 107 0.93 -10.71 17.21
N CYS A 108 1.18 -11.00 15.93
CA CYS A 108 1.22 -9.95 14.89
C CYS A 108 -0.14 -9.27 14.72
N GLU A 109 -1.24 -10.03 14.78
CA GLU A 109 -2.60 -9.49 14.69
C GLU A 109 -2.95 -8.60 15.89
N VAL A 110 -2.56 -8.99 17.10
CA VAL A 110 -2.74 -8.18 18.31
C VAL A 110 -2.00 -6.86 18.19
N ASP A 111 -0.72 -6.89 17.79
CA ASP A 111 0.08 -5.67 17.63
C ASP A 111 -0.47 -4.77 16.50
N LEU A 112 -0.96 -5.35 15.40
CA LEU A 112 -1.57 -4.59 14.31
C LEU A 112 -2.86 -3.89 14.76
N ARG A 113 -3.69 -4.59 15.54
CA ARG A 113 -4.88 -4.00 16.16
C ARG A 113 -4.52 -2.90 17.15
N ASP A 114 -3.49 -3.09 17.96
CA ASP A 114 -2.96 -2.08 18.88
C ASP A 114 -2.50 -0.83 18.13
N PHE A 115 -1.81 -0.99 17.01
CA PHE A 115 -1.40 0.14 16.16
C PHE A 115 -2.60 1.00 15.74
N TYR A 116 -3.63 0.39 15.15
CA TYR A 116 -4.79 1.14 14.68
C TYR A 116 -5.67 1.71 15.79
N THR A 117 -5.60 1.14 16.98
CA THR A 117 -6.34 1.61 18.15
C THR A 117 -5.63 2.76 18.86
N ASN A 118 -4.31 2.68 19.02
CA ASN A 118 -3.57 3.51 19.96
C ASN A 118 -2.49 4.39 19.32
N LYS A 119 -2.08 4.09 18.08
CA LYS A 119 -0.94 4.74 17.41
C LYS A 119 -1.30 5.40 16.08
N LEU A 120 -2.46 5.08 15.50
CA LEU A 120 -2.93 5.71 14.28
C LEU A 120 -3.10 7.22 14.46
N ASP A 121 -2.50 8.00 13.58
CA ASP A 121 -2.61 9.44 13.55
C ASP A 121 -2.84 9.98 12.13
N ARG A 122 -2.86 11.31 11.98
CA ARG A 122 -3.11 11.95 10.68
C ARG A 122 -1.90 11.87 9.73
N ASP A 123 -0.69 11.63 10.24
CA ASP A 123 0.50 11.51 9.40
C ASP A 123 0.41 10.24 8.55
N GLU A 124 -0.13 9.15 9.11
CA GLU A 124 -0.41 7.91 8.36
C GLU A 124 -1.33 8.17 7.16
N VAL A 125 -2.41 8.93 7.33
CA VAL A 125 -3.32 9.31 6.22
C VAL A 125 -2.57 10.13 5.18
N TYR A 126 -1.82 11.15 5.62
CA TYR A 126 -1.11 12.07 4.74
C TYR A 126 -0.09 11.35 3.85
N VAL A 127 0.59 10.34 4.39
CA VAL A 127 1.59 9.59 3.66
C VAL A 127 0.94 8.74 2.56
N VAL A 128 -0.18 8.07 2.84
CA VAL A 128 -0.95 7.31 1.82
C VAL A 128 -1.59 8.25 0.79
N GLU A 129 -2.10 9.42 1.19
CA GLU A 129 -2.59 10.46 0.26
C GLU A 129 -1.49 10.94 -0.71
N ASN A 130 -0.24 11.03 -0.26
CA ASN A 130 0.87 11.40 -1.13
C ASN A 130 1.23 10.31 -2.12
N TYR A 131 1.18 9.04 -1.70
CA TYR A 131 1.30 7.92 -2.64
C TYR A 131 0.20 7.99 -3.71
N ARG A 132 -1.05 8.20 -3.32
CA ARG A 132 -2.18 8.41 -4.24
C ARG A 132 -1.91 9.52 -5.25
N LYS A 133 -1.39 10.68 -4.80
CA LYS A 133 -1.02 11.81 -5.70
C LYS A 133 0.04 11.39 -6.72
N HIS A 134 1.00 10.56 -6.34
CA HIS A 134 1.99 10.00 -7.27
C HIS A 134 1.36 9.04 -8.27
N LEU A 135 0.44 8.17 -7.83
CA LEU A 135 -0.30 7.26 -8.71
C LEU A 135 -1.15 8.01 -9.74
N LEU A 136 -1.85 9.07 -9.35
CA LEU A 136 -2.66 9.88 -10.27
C LEU A 136 -1.81 10.50 -11.39
N LYS A 137 -0.68 11.10 -11.03
CA LYS A 137 0.27 11.68 -12.01
C LYS A 137 0.85 10.60 -12.91
N LEU A 138 1.21 9.45 -12.33
CA LEU A 138 1.74 8.33 -13.12
C LEU A 138 0.70 7.84 -14.12
N ARG A 139 -0.56 7.66 -13.70
CA ARG A 139 -1.67 7.25 -14.57
C ARG A 139 -1.85 8.17 -15.77
N GLU A 140 -1.87 9.49 -15.54
CA GLU A 140 -2.02 10.49 -16.62
C GLU A 140 -0.92 10.32 -17.69
N HIS A 141 0.32 10.09 -17.26
CA HIS A 141 1.44 9.92 -18.15
C HIS A 141 1.50 8.55 -18.83
N LEU A 142 1.04 7.48 -18.18
CA LEU A 142 0.93 6.15 -18.77
C LEU A 142 -0.19 6.09 -19.82
N LYS A 143 -1.37 6.67 -19.54
CA LYS A 143 -2.47 6.75 -20.53
C LYS A 143 -2.09 7.60 -21.74
N GLY A 144 -1.27 8.64 -21.54
CA GLY A 144 -0.67 9.42 -22.62
C GLY A 144 0.49 8.74 -23.36
N MET A 145 0.77 7.46 -23.12
CA MET A 145 1.69 6.63 -23.92
C MET A 145 0.96 5.60 -24.80
N SER A 146 -0.34 5.38 -24.57
CA SER A 146 -1.17 4.42 -25.33
C SER A 146 -1.76 5.01 -26.62
N ALA A 147 -1.51 6.29 -26.90
CA ALA A 147 -2.11 7.05 -28.00
C ALA A 147 -1.11 7.38 -29.14
N ASP A 148 0.10 6.82 -29.10
CA ASP A 148 1.13 6.94 -30.14
C ASP A 148 1.40 5.59 -30.81
#